data_AF-A0AAE4AL55-F1
#
_entry.id   AF-A0AAE4AL55-F1
#
_cell.length_a   1.000
_cell.length_b   1.000
_cell.length_c   1.000
_cell.angle_alpha   90.00
_cell.angle_beta   90.00
_cell.angle_gamma   90.00
#
_symmetry.space_group_name_H-M   'P 1'
#
loop_
_entity.id
_entity.type
_entity.pdbx_description
1 polymer ?
#
loop_
_entity_poly.entity_id
_entity_poly.type
_entity_poly.pdbx_seq_one_letter_code
_entity_poly.pdbx_strand_id
1 'polypeptide(L)' 'MDKRNAIEANEIDTAEIPEFVYKSLARSLLPVIQKYYESDAGQRAFTEWKEKKGAEKSGTA' A
#
# COMPACT_ATOMS: atom_id res chain seq x y z
N MET A 1 3.39 -5.09 -33.01
CA MET A 1 3.89 -4.35 -31.83
C MET A 1 3.06 -4.76 -30.65
N ASP A 2 3.52 -5.79 -29.96
CA ASP A 2 2.99 -6.26 -28.69
C ASP A 2 3.01 -5.13 -27.66
N LYS A 3 1.83 -4.79 -27.15
CA LYS A 3 1.70 -4.11 -25.85
C LYS A 3 0.79 -4.97 -24.99
N ARG A 4 1.35 -6.10 -24.53
CA ARG A 4 0.89 -6.76 -23.31
C ARG A 4 1.11 -5.77 -22.17
N ASN A 5 0.19 -4.82 -21.99
CA ASN A 5 0.12 -4.05 -20.75
C ASN A 5 -0.92 -4.73 -19.88
N ALA A 6 -0.46 -5.79 -19.22
CA ALA A 6 -1.16 -6.49 -18.18
C ALA A 6 -1.31 -5.55 -16.99
N ILE A 7 -2.39 -4.76 -17.01
CA ILE A 7 -3.20 -4.53 -15.82
C ILE A 7 -4.61 -4.74 -16.36
N GLU A 8 -5.03 -6.01 -16.36
CA GLU A 8 -6.43 -6.35 -16.47
C GLU A 8 -7.13 -5.50 -15.40
N ALA A 9 -7.80 -4.45 -15.86
CA ALA A 9 -8.63 -3.63 -15.03
C ALA A 9 -9.62 -4.59 -14.39
N ASN A 10 -9.36 -4.97 -13.14
CA ASN A 10 -10.43 -5.35 -12.25
C ASN A 10 -11.33 -4.13 -12.27
N GLU A 11 -12.38 -4.25 -13.08
CA GLU A 11 -13.48 -3.34 -13.23
C GLU A 11 -14.15 -3.27 -11.85
N ILE A 12 -13.49 -2.56 -10.93
CA ILE A 12 -14.16 -1.97 -9.79
C ILE A 12 -15.09 -0.99 -10.48
N ASP A 13 -16.35 -1.39 -10.64
CA ASP A 13 -17.44 -0.54 -11.07
C ASP A 13 -17.28 0.81 -10.36
N THR A 14 -16.75 1.79 -11.08
CA THR A 14 -16.38 3.09 -10.52
C THR A 14 -17.64 3.92 -10.41
N ALA A 15 -18.65 3.41 -9.68
CA ALA A 15 -19.56 4.28 -8.97
C ALA A 15 -18.65 5.20 -8.14
N GLU A 16 -18.49 6.44 -8.62
CA GLU A 16 -17.47 7.37 -8.17
C GLU A 16 -17.60 7.52 -6.65
N ILE A 17 -16.73 6.83 -5.91
CA ILE A 17 -16.83 6.78 -4.44
C ILE A 17 -16.75 8.23 -3.98
N PRO A 18 -17.77 8.74 -3.26
CA PRO A 18 -17.81 10.15 -2.92
C PRO A 18 -16.58 10.56 -2.10
N GLU A 19 -16.06 11.77 -2.35
CA GLU A 19 -14.84 12.26 -1.70
C GLU A 19 -14.90 12.19 -0.16
N PHE A 20 -16.09 12.45 0.41
CA PHE A 20 -16.29 12.39 1.85
C PHE A 20 -16.04 10.98 2.42
N VAL A 21 -16.25 9.91 1.64
CA VAL A 21 -16.00 8.53 2.05
C VAL A 21 -14.49 8.30 2.18
N TYR A 22 -13.70 8.67 1.17
CA TYR A 22 -12.23 8.60 1.26
C TYR A 22 -11.69 9.38 2.45
N LYS A 23 -12.16 10.62 2.63
CA LYS A 23 -11.74 11.48 3.74
C LYS A 23 -12.14 10.91 5.10
N SER A 24 -13.33 10.31 5.21
CA SER A 24 -13.81 9.70 6.46
C SER A 24 -13.01 8.45 6.80
N LEU A 25 -12.71 7.61 5.80
CA LEU A 25 -11.85 6.45 5.96
C LEU A 25 -10.44 6.84 6.41
N ALA A 26 -9.81 7.79 5.71
CA ALA A 26 -8.48 8.26 6.06
C ALA A 26 -8.41 8.80 7.50
N ARG A 27 -9.38 9.64 7.91
CA ARG A 27 -9.43 10.18 9.28
C ARG A 27 -9.64 9.09 10.33
N SER A 28 -10.48 8.10 10.04
CA SER A 28 -10.77 7.00 10.96
C SER A 28 -9.57 6.06 11.12
N LEU A 29 -8.83 5.80 10.04
CA LEU A 29 -7.72 4.86 10.04
C LEU A 29 -6.40 5.47 10.50
N LEU A 30 -6.18 6.78 10.29
CA LEU A 30 -4.92 7.46 10.66
C LEU A 30 -4.45 7.17 12.11
N PRO A 31 -5.29 7.32 13.16
CA PRO A 31 -4.84 7.04 14.53
C PRO A 31 -4.48 5.57 14.76
N VAL A 32 -5.18 4.64 14.09
CA VAL A 32 -4.90 3.20 14.17
C VAL A 32 -3.56 2.88 13.52
N ILE A 33 -3.31 3.47 12.35
CA ILE A 33 -2.05 3.33 11.61
C ILE A 33 -0.88 3.90 12.43
N GLN A 34 -1.04 5.09 13.02
CA GLN A 34 -0.02 5.71 13.86
C GLN A 34 0.34 4.83 15.06
N LYS A 35 -0.68 4.34 15.80
CA LYS A 35 -0.47 3.43 16.94
C LYS A 35 0.24 2.14 16.52
N TYR A 36 -0.11 1.58 15.37
CA TYR A 36 0.57 0.39 14.86
C TYR A 36 2.02 0.68 14.49
N TYR A 37 2.28 1.80 13.81
CA TYR A 37 3.62 2.19 13.40
C TYR A 37 4.56 2.41 14.60
N GLU A 38 4.06 2.97 15.69
CA GLU A 38 4.82 3.18 16.94
C GLU A 38 5.01 1.89 17.76
N SER A 39 4.26 0.83 17.47
CA SER A 39 4.39 -0.45 18.18
C SER A 39 5.62 -1.24 17.76
N ASP A 40 6.12 -2.10 18.64
CA ASP A 40 7.24 -3.01 18.35
C ASP A 40 6.96 -3.90 17.13
N ALA A 41 5.71 -4.36 16.98
CA ALA A 41 5.29 -5.18 15.84
C ALA A 41 5.40 -4.38 14.53
N GLY A 42 4.95 -3.12 14.53
CA GLY A 42 5.05 -2.24 13.37
C GLY A 42 6.49 -1.92 12.99
N GLN A 43 7.35 -1.64 13.96
CA GLN A 43 8.78 -1.37 13.72
C GLN A 43 9.53 -2.59 13.17
N ARG A 44 9.22 -3.79 13.65
CA ARG A 44 9.77 -5.06 13.13
C ARG A 44 9.34 -5.30 11.69
N ALA A 45 8.03 -5.23 11.42
CA ALA A 45 7.49 -5.39 10.07
C ALA A 45 8.07 -4.36 9.09
N PHE A 46 8.28 -3.12 9.53
CA PHE A 46 8.90 -2.08 8.70
C PHE A 46 10.39 -2.36 8.41
N THR A 47 11.12 -2.91 9.39
CA THR A 47 12.51 -3.32 9.19
C THR A 47 12.63 -4.47 8.20
N GLU A 48 11.83 -5.52 8.37
CA GLU A 48 11.78 -6.67 7.44
C GLU A 48 11.42 -6.23 6.02
N TRP A 49 10.46 -5.30 5.88
CA TRP A 49 10.09 -4.75 4.59
C TRP A 49 11.25 -3.98 3.93
N LYS A 50 12.00 -3.17 4.69
CA LYS A 50 13.17 -2.45 4.17
C LYS A 50 14.26 -3.41 3.70
N GLU A 51 14.51 -4.48 4.45
CA GLU A 51 15.51 -5.51 4.09
C GLU A 51 15.10 -6.24 2.81
N LYS A 52 13.82 -6.64 2.69
CA LYS A 52 13.28 -7.23 1.47
C LYS A 52 13.40 -6.28 0.28
N LYS A 53 13.07 -4.99 0.45
CA LYS A 53 13.20 -3.99 -0.62
C LYS A 53 14.64 -3.69 -1.01
N GLY A 54 15.57 -3.76 -0.05
CA GLY A 54 17.01 -3.68 -0.32
C GLY A 54 17.49 -4.86 -1.17
N ALA A 55 17.09 -6.08 -0.81
CA ALA A 55 17.42 -7.29 -1.54
C ALA A 55 16.80 -7.33 -2.96
N GLU A 56 15.57 -6.84 -3.13
CA GLU A 56 14.92 -6.70 -4.44
C GLU A 56 15.66 -5.69 -5.34
N LYS A 57 16.27 -4.64 -4.78
CA LYS A 57 17.07 -3.67 -5.54
C LYS A 57 18.47 -4.15 -5.91
N SER A 58 19.02 -5.15 -5.20
CA SER A 58 20.33 -5.75 -5.49
C SER A 58 20.25 -7.05 -6.28
N GLY A 59 19.06 -7.54 -6.61
CA GLY A 59 18.81 -8.77 -7.39
C GLY A 59 18.74 -8.57 -8.91
N THR A 60 19.38 -7.53 -9.44
CA THR A 60 19.52 -7.33 -10.90
C THR A 60 20.94 -6.88 -11.21
N ALA A 61 21.87 -7.82 -11.16
CA ALA A 61 23.22 -7.72 -11.72
C ALA A 61 23.65 -9.11 -12.20
#